data_AF-A0A8H6XX71-F1
#
_entry.id   AF-A0A8H6XX71-F1
#
_cell.length_a   1.000
_cell.length_b   1.000
_cell.length_c   1.000
_cell.angle_alpha   90.00
_cell.angle_beta   90.00
_cell.angle_gamma   90.00
#
_symmetry.space_group_name_H-M   'P 1'
#
loop_
_entity.id
_entity.type
_entity.pdbx_description
1 polymer ?
#
loop_
_entity_poly.entity_id
_entity_poly.type
_entity_poly.pdbx_seq_one_letter_code
_entity_poly.pdbx_strand_id
1 'polypeptide(L)'
;MSFAWAPGTLEVYGSGLLIFHVFCDGRGIPERSTLDNYYYGVRAWHILHNIPWLIEQAAIDALLKAATTLAPQSSKRKKRLPYTVEVLIIILHHLDLTCPLDAAVWSCLTTVFLFRCAGGGVHSANAGLVRPCYPCHPFEYATDRHNLTQTAFFILRTKSAQAHGEDAFWSRQDGPTDPESALNNHFAVNNPLPTSPLFSYLHKNSLRPLTKSAFLKRLHVAFSAAQIEPLQGHGIRIGSTLEYLLRGVPFDVVKSMGRWASESFTVYLRKHAQIMAPYMQADSALQAAFFHRTMPPVR
;
A
#
# COMPACT_ATOMS: atom_id res chain seq x y z
N MET A 1 28.78 -19.85 -7.81
CA MET A 1 27.73 -19.32 -6.92
C MET A 1 26.84 -18.39 -7.74
N SER A 2 25.54 -18.68 -7.84
CA SER A 2 24.59 -17.87 -8.62
C SER A 2 24.29 -16.55 -7.90
N PHE A 3 24.68 -15.43 -8.49
CA PHE A 3 24.34 -14.10 -7.95
C PHE A 3 22.83 -13.86 -8.10
N ALA A 4 22.12 -13.73 -6.99
CA ALA A 4 20.67 -13.61 -6.90
C ALA A 4 20.14 -12.17 -7.08
N TRP A 5 20.68 -11.41 -8.04
CA TRP A 5 20.23 -10.04 -8.31
C TRP A 5 20.01 -9.83 -9.80
N ALA A 6 18.94 -9.11 -10.15
CA ALA A 6 18.68 -8.72 -11.53
C ALA A 6 19.79 -7.77 -12.03
N PRO A 7 20.34 -7.94 -13.26
CA PRO A 7 21.48 -7.15 -13.77
C PRO A 7 21.29 -5.63 -13.67
N GLY A 8 20.07 -5.13 -13.93
CA GLY A 8 19.75 -3.70 -13.78
C GLY A 8 19.80 -3.19 -12.34
N THR A 9 19.76 -4.06 -11.33
CA THR A 9 19.97 -3.67 -9.93
C THR A 9 21.44 -3.40 -9.65
N LEU A 10 22.36 -4.14 -10.30
CA LEU A 10 23.81 -4.01 -10.11
C LEU A 10 24.34 -2.69 -10.70
N GLU A 11 23.88 -2.35 -11.89
CA GLU A 11 24.35 -1.19 -12.67
C GLU A 11 23.77 0.15 -12.15
N VAL A 12 22.51 0.12 -11.69
CA VAL A 12 21.82 1.29 -11.12
C VAL A 12 22.24 1.57 -9.67
N TYR A 13 22.64 0.56 -8.88
CA TYR A 13 23.11 0.78 -7.51
C TYR A 13 24.46 1.52 -7.47
N GLY A 14 25.42 1.13 -8.31
CA GLY A 14 26.76 1.74 -8.33
C GLY A 14 26.75 3.16 -8.88
N SER A 15 26.09 3.38 -10.02
CA SER A 15 25.95 4.71 -10.63
C SER A 15 25.05 5.65 -9.83
N GLY A 16 23.97 5.11 -9.24
CA GLY A 16 23.05 5.84 -8.38
C GLY A 16 23.68 6.30 -7.07
N LEU A 17 24.56 5.49 -6.45
CA LEU A 17 25.29 5.91 -5.25
C LEU A 17 26.22 7.10 -5.55
N LEU A 18 27.00 7.03 -6.63
CA LEU A 18 28.00 8.05 -6.98
C LEU A 18 27.38 9.42 -7.30
N ILE A 19 26.32 9.45 -8.10
CA ILE A 19 25.61 10.71 -8.43
C ILE A 19 24.98 11.33 -7.18
N PHE A 20 24.54 10.48 -6.26
CA PHE A 20 23.91 10.90 -5.03
C PHE A 20 24.91 11.35 -3.96
N HIS A 21 26.15 10.82 -3.95
CA HIS A 21 27.28 11.36 -3.17
C HIS A 21 27.55 12.82 -3.53
N VAL A 22 27.76 13.10 -4.82
CA VAL A 22 28.06 14.46 -5.31
C VAL A 22 26.94 15.44 -4.97
N PHE A 23 25.69 14.99 -4.99
CA PHE A 23 24.54 15.81 -4.62
C PHE A 23 24.45 16.09 -3.11
N CYS A 24 24.68 15.09 -2.26
CA CYS A 24 24.57 15.25 -0.81
C CYS A 24 25.74 16.07 -0.25
N ASP A 25 26.95 15.89 -0.76
CA ASP A 25 28.13 16.68 -0.41
C ASP A 25 27.96 18.16 -0.79
N GLY A 26 27.34 18.43 -1.95
CA GLY A 26 27.03 19.79 -2.40
C GLY A 26 25.89 20.48 -1.64
N ARG A 27 25.16 19.77 -0.77
CA ARG A 27 23.93 20.28 -0.11
C ARG A 27 23.90 20.10 1.41
N GLY A 28 24.85 19.36 2.00
CA GLY A 28 24.94 19.14 3.43
C GLY A 28 23.74 18.39 4.04
N ILE A 29 23.17 17.39 3.33
CA ILE A 29 21.90 16.75 3.71
C ILE A 29 22.12 15.36 4.35
N PRO A 30 21.64 15.14 5.60
CA PRO A 30 21.36 13.80 6.11
C PRO A 30 19.84 13.52 6.22
N GLU A 31 19.38 12.41 5.61
CA GLU A 31 18.04 11.82 5.80
C GLU A 31 18.18 10.39 6.36
N ARG A 32 17.40 10.02 7.38
CA ARG A 32 17.53 8.77 8.16
C ARG A 32 17.47 7.49 7.30
N SER A 33 16.48 7.37 6.41
CA SER A 33 16.36 6.20 5.52
C SER A 33 17.54 6.10 4.55
N THR A 34 18.17 7.22 4.28
CA THR A 34 19.30 7.34 3.38
C THR A 34 20.57 6.87 4.09
N LEU A 35 20.80 7.32 5.33
CA LEU A 35 21.89 6.83 6.21
C LEU A 35 21.81 5.33 6.48
N ASP A 36 20.62 4.79 6.77
CA ASP A 36 20.43 3.35 6.94
C ASP A 36 20.76 2.60 5.64
N ASN A 37 20.26 3.06 4.49
CA ASN A 37 20.55 2.47 3.20
C ASN A 37 22.05 2.52 2.86
N TYR A 38 22.75 3.60 3.21
CA TYR A 38 24.20 3.73 3.03
C TYR A 38 24.95 2.72 3.90
N TYR A 39 24.64 2.69 5.20
CA TYR A 39 25.27 1.78 6.14
C TYR A 39 25.11 0.32 5.69
N TYR A 40 23.89 -0.09 5.34
CA TYR A 40 23.65 -1.45 4.87
C TYR A 40 24.24 -1.71 3.48
N GLY A 41 24.35 -0.70 2.62
CA GLY A 41 25.03 -0.80 1.33
C GLY A 41 26.52 -1.07 1.47
N VAL A 42 27.22 -0.31 2.33
CA VAL A 42 28.65 -0.50 2.62
C VAL A 42 28.88 -1.85 3.32
N ARG A 43 28.02 -2.22 4.28
CA ARG A 43 28.08 -3.53 4.93
C ARG A 43 27.92 -4.67 3.92
N ALA A 44 26.95 -4.55 3.00
CA ALA A 44 26.76 -5.54 1.94
C ALA A 44 27.99 -5.64 1.03
N TRP A 45 28.64 -4.52 0.70
CA TRP A 45 29.87 -4.51 -0.09
C TRP A 45 31.01 -5.26 0.61
N HIS A 46 31.23 -5.04 1.92
CA HIS A 46 32.21 -5.79 2.71
C HIS A 46 31.93 -7.30 2.68
N ILE A 47 30.67 -7.69 2.89
CA ILE A 47 30.24 -9.10 2.83
C ILE A 47 30.52 -9.71 1.46
N LEU A 48 30.19 -9.00 0.37
CA LEU A 48 30.36 -9.47 -1.00
C LEU A 48 31.84 -9.68 -1.38
N HIS A 49 32.73 -8.86 -0.83
CA HIS A 49 34.18 -8.94 -1.10
C HIS A 49 34.93 -9.75 -0.05
N ASN A 50 34.21 -10.38 0.89
CA ASN A 50 34.78 -11.16 1.99
C ASN A 50 35.79 -10.37 2.84
N ILE A 51 35.54 -9.05 3.00
CA ILE A 51 36.37 -8.15 3.81
C ILE A 51 35.76 -8.11 5.22
N PRO A 52 36.55 -8.34 6.29
CA PRO A 52 36.05 -8.31 7.66
C PRO A 52 35.29 -7.02 7.98
N TRP A 53 34.09 -7.17 8.54
CA TRP A 53 33.28 -6.07 9.04
C TRP A 53 33.58 -5.86 10.53
N LEU A 54 34.52 -4.98 10.85
CA LEU A 54 35.03 -4.77 12.21
C LEU A 54 34.32 -3.64 12.97
N ILE A 55 33.18 -3.17 12.46
CA ILE A 55 32.44 -2.06 13.07
C ILE A 55 31.54 -2.58 14.18
N GLU A 56 31.66 -2.00 15.37
CA GLU A 56 30.81 -2.31 16.52
C GLU A 56 29.35 -1.90 16.27
N GLN A 57 28.43 -2.86 16.34
CA GLN A 57 27.01 -2.63 16.04
C GLN A 57 26.37 -1.61 16.99
N ALA A 58 26.68 -1.68 18.29
CA ALA A 58 26.12 -0.79 19.30
C ALA A 58 26.50 0.68 19.05
N ALA A 59 27.75 0.93 18.63
CA ALA A 59 28.21 2.27 18.28
C ALA A 59 27.46 2.84 17.06
N ILE A 60 27.21 2.00 16.04
CA ILE A 60 26.42 2.41 14.88
C ILE A 60 24.97 2.71 15.26
N ASP A 61 24.34 1.85 16.05
CA ASP A 61 22.96 2.05 16.47
C ASP A 61 22.81 3.37 17.26
N ALA A 62 23.79 3.69 18.11
CA ALA A 62 23.87 4.97 18.81
C ALA A 62 24.04 6.16 17.87
N LEU A 63 24.93 6.06 16.86
CA LEU A 63 25.15 7.11 15.86
C LEU A 63 23.92 7.36 14.99
N LEU A 64 23.26 6.31 14.49
CA LEU A 64 22.03 6.43 13.70
C LEU A 64 20.89 7.08 14.51
N LYS A 65 20.80 6.76 15.81
CA LYS A 65 19.86 7.39 16.74
C LYS A 65 20.18 8.87 16.98
N ALA A 66 21.45 9.21 17.18
CA ALA A 66 21.90 10.59 17.33
C ALA A 66 21.62 11.42 16.07
N ALA A 67 21.97 10.90 14.89
CA ALA A 67 21.71 11.54 13.60
C ALA A 67 20.21 11.81 13.39
N THR A 68 19.35 10.87 13.77
CA THR A 68 17.89 11.04 13.70
C THR A 68 17.38 12.15 14.63
N THR A 69 17.97 12.26 15.82
CA THR A 69 17.60 13.24 16.83
C THR A 69 18.01 14.65 16.42
N LEU A 70 19.22 14.78 15.89
CA LEU A 70 19.82 16.04 15.43
C LEU A 70 19.32 16.49 14.06
N ALA A 71 18.65 15.60 13.30
CA ALA A 71 18.12 15.93 11.98
C ALA A 71 17.14 17.12 12.04
N PRO A 72 17.32 18.14 11.19
CA PRO A 72 16.47 19.32 11.20
C PRO A 72 15.03 18.97 10.84
N GLN A 73 14.05 19.74 11.34
CA GLN A 73 12.64 19.48 11.01
C GLN A 73 12.35 19.59 9.51
N SER A 74 13.11 20.40 8.79
CA SER A 74 13.03 20.53 7.33
C SER A 74 13.38 19.25 6.57
N SER A 75 14.17 18.34 7.14
CA SER A 75 14.48 17.03 6.51
C SER A 75 13.44 15.95 6.84
N LYS A 76 12.51 16.21 7.76
CA LYS A 76 11.45 15.26 8.13
C LYS A 76 10.25 15.44 7.21
N ARG A 77 9.95 14.42 6.41
CA ARG A 77 8.75 14.40 5.57
C ARG A 77 7.50 14.45 6.45
N LYS A 78 6.54 15.31 6.09
CA LYS A 78 5.21 15.31 6.72
C LYS A 78 4.58 13.92 6.63
N LYS A 79 3.92 13.48 7.71
CA LYS A 79 3.18 12.21 7.70
C LYS A 79 2.05 12.30 6.69
N ARG A 80 2.02 11.35 5.75
CA ARG A 80 0.93 11.22 4.77
C ARG A 80 -0.39 10.97 5.50
N LEU A 81 -1.45 11.64 5.04
CA LEU A 81 -2.81 11.47 5.53
C LEU A 81 -3.47 10.21 4.95
N PRO A 82 -4.35 9.55 5.72
CA PRO A 82 -5.15 8.43 5.25
C PRO A 82 -6.27 8.89 4.31
N TYR A 83 -6.62 8.05 3.33
CA TYR A 83 -7.95 8.10 2.74
C TYR A 83 -8.93 7.53 3.78
N THR A 84 -10.10 8.15 3.94
CA THR A 84 -11.17 7.61 4.80
C THR A 84 -12.39 7.30 3.94
N VAL A 85 -13.33 6.53 4.48
CA VAL A 85 -14.60 6.22 3.78
C VAL A 85 -15.32 7.51 3.39
N GLU A 86 -15.31 8.53 4.26
CA GLU A 86 -15.90 9.85 3.97
C GLU A 86 -15.21 10.53 2.79
N VAL A 87 -13.88 10.48 2.71
CA VAL A 87 -13.12 11.03 1.58
C VAL A 87 -13.45 10.27 0.29
N LEU A 88 -13.59 8.94 0.34
CA LEU A 88 -14.00 8.15 -0.83
C LEU A 88 -15.40 8.56 -1.32
N ILE A 89 -16.34 8.75 -0.40
CA ILE A 89 -17.71 9.21 -0.73
C ILE A 89 -17.68 10.60 -1.36
N ILE A 90 -16.86 11.53 -0.84
CA ILE A 90 -16.72 12.87 -1.42
C ILE A 90 -16.16 12.76 -2.85
N ILE A 91 -15.10 11.98 -3.05
CA ILE A 91 -14.51 11.76 -4.38
C ILE A 91 -15.55 11.19 -5.35
N LEU A 92 -16.34 10.21 -4.92
CA LEU A 92 -17.37 9.57 -5.73
C LEU A 92 -18.36 10.58 -6.31
N HIS A 93 -18.80 11.59 -5.55
CA HIS A 93 -19.70 12.64 -6.04
C HIS A 93 -19.11 13.49 -7.18
N HIS A 94 -17.78 13.43 -7.36
CA HIS A 94 -17.07 14.12 -8.44
C HIS A 94 -16.58 13.17 -9.54
N LEU A 95 -17.03 11.91 -9.55
CA LEU A 95 -16.81 10.95 -10.62
C LEU A 95 -18.12 10.70 -11.38
N ASP A 96 -18.03 10.62 -12.71
CA ASP A 96 -19.16 10.19 -13.54
C ASP A 96 -19.00 8.69 -13.83
N LEU A 97 -19.75 7.85 -13.13
CA LEU A 97 -19.63 6.40 -13.28
C LEU A 97 -20.11 5.86 -14.63
N THR A 98 -20.73 6.68 -15.48
CA THR A 98 -21.04 6.33 -16.88
C THR A 98 -19.85 6.57 -17.81
N CYS A 99 -18.88 7.39 -17.39
CA CYS A 99 -17.65 7.62 -18.11
C CYS A 99 -16.69 6.43 -17.94
N PRO A 100 -16.17 5.84 -19.04
CA PRO A 100 -15.22 4.72 -19.03
C PRO A 100 -14.05 4.86 -18.05
N LEU A 101 -13.38 6.02 -18.05
CA LEU A 101 -12.22 6.27 -17.20
C LEU A 101 -12.61 6.32 -15.71
N ASP A 102 -13.70 7.00 -15.39
CA ASP A 102 -14.14 7.23 -14.01
C ASP A 102 -14.67 5.94 -13.38
N ALA A 103 -15.39 5.11 -14.15
CA ALA A 103 -15.79 3.77 -13.73
C ALA A 103 -14.56 2.90 -13.37
N ALA A 104 -13.53 2.90 -14.21
CA ALA A 104 -12.29 2.16 -13.95
C ALA A 104 -11.50 2.73 -12.76
N VAL A 105 -11.46 4.05 -12.60
CA VAL A 105 -10.81 4.71 -11.47
C VAL A 105 -11.53 4.37 -10.16
N TRP A 106 -12.87 4.42 -10.14
CA TRP A 106 -13.65 4.11 -8.95
C TRP A 106 -13.53 2.63 -8.55
N SER A 107 -13.65 1.73 -9.52
CA SER A 107 -13.45 0.29 -9.29
C SER A 107 -12.05 -0.02 -8.78
N CYS A 108 -11.02 0.60 -9.36
CA CYS A 108 -9.64 0.46 -8.90
C CYS A 108 -9.49 0.99 -7.48
N LEU A 109 -10.01 2.19 -7.16
CA LEU A 109 -9.86 2.82 -5.85
C LEU A 109 -10.51 2.00 -4.73
N THR A 110 -11.77 1.60 -4.91
CA THR A 110 -12.51 0.78 -3.93
C THR A 110 -11.89 -0.59 -3.78
N THR A 111 -11.45 -1.20 -4.89
CA THR A 111 -10.62 -2.40 -4.86
C THR A 111 -9.39 -2.11 -4.01
N VAL A 112 -8.43 -1.25 -4.39
CA VAL A 112 -7.19 -1.02 -3.61
C VAL A 112 -7.43 -0.68 -2.13
N PHE A 113 -8.48 0.07 -1.83
CA PHE A 113 -8.79 0.49 -0.46
C PHE A 113 -9.25 -0.70 0.41
N LEU A 114 -10.06 -1.61 -0.12
CA LEU A 114 -10.61 -2.74 0.64
C LEU A 114 -9.84 -4.03 0.40
N PHE A 115 -9.11 -4.07 -0.72
CA PHE A 115 -8.31 -5.16 -1.22
C PHE A 115 -7.00 -5.31 -0.43
N ARG A 116 -6.65 -6.57 -0.25
CA ARG A 116 -5.54 -7.09 0.52
C ARG A 116 -4.33 -7.50 -0.35
N CYS A 117 -3.41 -6.59 -0.70
CA CYS A 117 -2.01 -6.93 -1.04
C CYS A 117 -1.02 -5.79 -0.74
N ALA A 118 0.03 -6.08 0.03
CA ALA A 118 1.37 -6.36 -0.54
C ALA A 118 2.43 -6.25 0.55
N GLY A 119 3.20 -7.31 0.74
CA GLY A 119 4.45 -7.24 1.49
C GLY A 119 5.40 -6.20 0.89
N GLY A 120 6.21 -5.60 1.77
CA GLY A 120 7.56 -5.17 1.44
C GLY A 120 7.80 -4.24 0.24
N GLY A 121 6.88 -3.39 -0.20
CA GLY A 121 7.24 -2.25 -1.05
C GLY A 121 6.10 -1.57 -1.78
N VAL A 122 5.56 -0.55 -1.13
CA VAL A 122 4.63 0.41 -1.72
C VAL A 122 5.37 1.48 -2.55
N HIS A 123 6.27 1.01 -3.40
CA HIS A 123 6.46 1.67 -4.69
C HIS A 123 5.49 1.07 -5.73
N SER A 124 4.95 -0.13 -5.47
CA SER A 124 4.21 -0.91 -6.45
C SER A 124 2.79 -1.33 -6.09
N ALA A 125 2.17 -0.94 -4.96
CA ALA A 125 0.70 -1.13 -4.86
C ALA A 125 -0.04 -0.31 -5.95
N ASN A 126 0.56 0.80 -6.39
CA ASN A 126 0.12 1.56 -7.56
C ASN A 126 0.80 1.14 -8.88
N ALA A 127 1.74 0.20 -8.87
CA ALA A 127 2.44 -0.26 -10.08
C ALA A 127 2.10 -1.71 -10.47
N GLY A 128 1.58 -2.49 -9.52
CA GLY A 128 0.97 -3.79 -9.74
C GLY A 128 -0.23 -3.59 -10.64
N LEU A 129 -1.28 -2.91 -10.15
CA LEU A 129 -2.57 -2.64 -10.83
C LEU A 129 -2.47 -1.93 -12.19
N VAL A 130 -1.27 -1.53 -12.59
CA VAL A 130 -0.92 -0.62 -13.68
C VAL A 130 0.08 -1.27 -14.65
N ARG A 131 0.62 -2.44 -14.33
CA ARG A 131 1.31 -3.29 -15.32
C ARG A 131 0.27 -4.14 -16.05
N PRO A 132 0.42 -4.39 -17.36
CA PRO A 132 -0.53 -5.16 -18.16
C PRO A 132 -0.44 -6.67 -17.84
N CYS A 133 -0.66 -7.03 -16.58
CA CYS A 133 -0.41 -8.37 -16.04
C CYS A 133 -1.59 -8.88 -15.21
N TYR A 134 -2.82 -8.56 -15.59
CA TYR A 134 -4.00 -9.18 -14.98
C TYR A 134 -4.91 -9.63 -16.09
N PRO A 135 -5.01 -10.92 -16.43
CA PRO A 135 -6.22 -11.35 -17.10
C PRO A 135 -7.42 -10.97 -16.21
N CYS A 136 -8.49 -10.43 -16.80
CA CYS A 136 -9.75 -10.14 -16.09
C CYS A 136 -10.40 -11.39 -15.50
N HIS A 137 -9.87 -12.58 -15.78
CA HIS A 137 -10.38 -13.86 -15.31
C HIS A 137 -9.26 -14.82 -14.92
N PRO A 138 -9.55 -15.76 -13.99
CA PRO A 138 -10.85 -15.94 -13.33
C PRO A 138 -10.98 -15.18 -11.99
N PHE A 139 -12.21 -14.73 -11.72
CA PHE A 139 -12.65 -14.38 -10.37
C PHE A 139 -13.22 -15.64 -9.72
N GLU A 140 -12.85 -15.89 -8.48
CA GLU A 140 -13.36 -16.99 -7.69
C GLU A 140 -14.28 -16.43 -6.60
N TYR A 141 -15.48 -17.00 -6.53
CA TYR A 141 -16.44 -16.69 -5.48
C TYR A 141 -16.46 -17.86 -4.51
N ALA A 142 -16.07 -17.60 -3.26
CA ALA A 142 -16.10 -18.59 -2.21
C ALA A 142 -17.04 -18.13 -1.11
N THR A 143 -17.70 -19.07 -0.46
CA THR A 143 -18.58 -18.82 0.68
C THR A 143 -18.05 -19.60 1.87
N ASP A 144 -17.96 -18.96 3.03
CA ASP A 144 -17.54 -19.62 4.25
C ASP A 144 -18.68 -20.43 4.90
N ARG A 145 -18.42 -21.03 6.06
CA ARG A 145 -19.40 -21.84 6.81
C ARG A 145 -20.55 -21.01 7.39
N HIS A 146 -20.47 -19.68 7.34
CA HIS A 146 -21.44 -18.73 7.86
C HIS A 146 -22.21 -18.00 6.74
N ASN A 147 -22.12 -18.50 5.50
CA ASN A 147 -22.73 -17.88 4.32
C ASN A 147 -22.17 -16.48 4.00
N LEU A 148 -20.92 -16.19 4.40
CA LEU A 148 -20.24 -14.96 4.04
C LEU A 148 -19.46 -15.16 2.75
N THR A 149 -19.77 -14.34 1.75
CA THR A 149 -19.15 -14.41 0.43
C THR A 149 -17.85 -13.60 0.37
N GLN A 150 -16.87 -14.16 -0.35
CA GLN A 150 -15.63 -13.48 -0.71
C GLN A 150 -15.41 -13.60 -2.21
N THR A 151 -14.89 -12.53 -2.79
CA THR A 151 -14.44 -12.49 -4.17
C THR A 151 -12.91 -12.49 -4.17
N ALA A 152 -12.33 -13.46 -4.85
CA ALA A 152 -10.90 -13.59 -5.04
C ALA A 152 -10.52 -13.48 -6.52
N PHE A 153 -9.33 -12.98 -6.80
CA PHE A 153 -8.73 -12.91 -8.14
C PHE A 153 -7.21 -13.00 -8.03
N PHE A 154 -6.54 -13.39 -9.11
CA PHE A 154 -5.10 -13.62 -9.07
C PHE A 154 -4.29 -12.41 -9.55
N ILE A 155 -3.24 -12.06 -8.80
CA ILE A 155 -2.27 -11.01 -9.15
C ILE A 155 -0.99 -11.66 -9.66
N LEU A 156 -0.70 -11.56 -10.96
CA LEU A 156 0.44 -12.27 -11.58
C LEU A 156 1.82 -11.86 -11.02
N ARG A 157 2.03 -10.59 -10.66
CA ARG A 157 3.32 -10.11 -10.15
C ARG A 157 3.18 -9.02 -9.10
N THR A 158 3.87 -9.20 -7.98
CA THR A 158 4.10 -8.15 -6.97
C THR A 158 5.61 -7.91 -6.79
N LYS A 159 5.98 -6.91 -5.99
CA LYS A 159 7.40 -6.71 -5.63
C LYS A 159 7.96 -7.93 -4.88
N SER A 160 7.15 -8.57 -4.05
CA SER A 160 7.54 -9.66 -3.15
C SER A 160 7.33 -11.06 -3.75
N ALA A 161 6.39 -11.21 -4.69
CA ALA A 161 6.18 -12.44 -5.47
C ALA A 161 6.29 -12.12 -6.97
N GLN A 162 7.54 -12.08 -7.44
CA GLN A 162 7.84 -11.83 -8.86
C GLN A 162 7.67 -13.08 -9.74
N ALA A 163 7.78 -14.27 -9.14
CA ALA A 163 7.79 -15.55 -9.87
C ALA A 163 6.45 -16.28 -9.88
N HIS A 164 5.66 -16.21 -8.79
CA HIS A 164 4.50 -17.08 -8.59
C HIS A 164 3.17 -16.34 -8.46
N GLY A 165 3.15 -15.01 -8.56
CA GLY A 165 1.95 -14.22 -8.31
C GLY A 165 1.38 -14.43 -6.91
N GLU A 166 0.19 -13.90 -6.67
CA GLU A 166 -0.43 -13.79 -5.34
C GLU A 166 -1.95 -13.66 -5.48
N ASP A 167 -2.75 -14.34 -4.65
CA ASP A 167 -4.20 -14.11 -4.63
C ASP A 167 -4.56 -12.78 -4.02
N ALA A 168 -5.66 -12.23 -4.50
CA ALA A 168 -6.23 -10.98 -4.09
C ALA A 168 -7.69 -11.19 -3.72
N PHE A 169 -8.14 -10.74 -2.55
CA PHE A 169 -9.54 -10.92 -2.16
C PHE A 169 -10.11 -9.77 -1.35
N TRP A 170 -11.43 -9.64 -1.43
CA TRP A 170 -12.26 -8.74 -0.62
C TRP A 170 -13.63 -9.39 -0.40
N SER A 171 -14.38 -8.86 0.57
CA SER A 171 -15.79 -9.20 0.79
C SER A 171 -16.65 -7.96 0.55
N ARG A 172 -17.92 -8.19 0.22
CA ARG A 172 -18.92 -7.14 0.02
C ARG A 172 -18.94 -6.18 1.21
N GLN A 173 -19.10 -4.89 0.93
CA GLN A 173 -19.22 -3.85 1.95
C GLN A 173 -20.60 -3.19 1.87
N ASP A 174 -20.98 -2.53 2.96
CA ASP A 174 -22.17 -1.68 2.97
C ASP A 174 -21.86 -0.31 2.36
N GLY A 175 -22.86 0.22 1.65
CA GLY A 175 -22.83 1.58 1.12
C GLY A 175 -22.08 1.75 -0.21
N PRO A 176 -21.81 2.99 -0.61
CA PRO A 176 -21.37 3.32 -1.97
C PRO A 176 -19.91 2.93 -2.27
N THR A 177 -19.12 2.63 -1.24
CA THR A 177 -17.71 2.21 -1.37
C THR A 177 -17.54 0.71 -1.59
N ASP A 178 -18.64 -0.03 -1.83
CA ASP A 178 -18.62 -1.46 -2.08
C ASP A 178 -17.83 -1.81 -3.37
N PRO A 179 -16.78 -2.64 -3.26
CA PRO A 179 -15.90 -2.94 -4.38
C PRO A 179 -16.57 -3.87 -5.38
N GLU A 180 -17.54 -4.69 -4.95
CA GLU A 180 -18.35 -5.53 -5.83
C GLU A 180 -19.20 -4.68 -6.77
N SER A 181 -19.98 -3.76 -6.21
CA SER A 181 -20.80 -2.82 -6.98
C SER A 181 -19.95 -1.96 -7.92
N ALA A 182 -18.80 -1.48 -7.46
CA ALA A 182 -17.88 -0.69 -8.29
C ALA A 182 -17.28 -1.51 -9.44
N LEU A 183 -16.92 -2.77 -9.19
CA LEU A 183 -16.39 -3.69 -10.20
C LEU A 183 -17.45 -4.07 -11.24
N ASN A 184 -18.68 -4.36 -10.81
CA ASN A 184 -19.79 -4.65 -11.70
C ASN A 184 -20.11 -3.46 -12.62
N ASN A 185 -20.09 -2.23 -12.09
CA ASN A 185 -20.25 -1.03 -12.91
C ASN A 185 -19.11 -0.89 -13.94
N HIS A 186 -17.87 -1.12 -13.53
CA HIS A 186 -16.72 -1.08 -14.43
C HIS A 186 -16.85 -2.10 -15.57
N PHE A 187 -17.28 -3.33 -15.30
CA PHE A 187 -17.53 -4.32 -16.35
C PHE A 187 -18.69 -3.95 -17.26
N ALA A 188 -19.77 -3.39 -16.72
CA ALA A 188 -20.89 -2.92 -17.53
C ALA A 188 -20.49 -1.79 -18.50
N VAL A 189 -19.63 -0.85 -18.06
CA VAL A 189 -19.22 0.31 -18.85
C VAL A 189 -18.07 0.01 -19.81
N ASN A 190 -17.06 -0.74 -19.37
CA ASN A 190 -15.81 -0.94 -20.12
C ASN A 190 -15.71 -2.29 -20.83
N ASN A 191 -16.46 -3.30 -20.36
CA ASN A 191 -16.45 -4.68 -20.86
C ASN A 191 -15.05 -5.19 -21.26
N PRO A 192 -14.08 -5.21 -20.31
CA PRO A 192 -12.71 -5.58 -20.63
C PRO A 192 -12.63 -7.06 -21.01
N LEU A 193 -11.78 -7.39 -21.99
CA LEU A 193 -11.58 -8.78 -22.42
C LEU A 193 -10.96 -9.61 -21.29
N PRO A 194 -11.24 -10.92 -21.22
CA PRO A 194 -10.62 -11.82 -20.24
C PRO A 194 -9.09 -11.79 -20.20
N THR A 195 -8.45 -11.48 -21.32
CA THR A 195 -6.99 -11.39 -21.46
C THR A 195 -6.44 -9.99 -21.19
N SER A 196 -7.30 -8.98 -21.10
CA SER A 196 -6.91 -7.59 -20.86
C SER A 196 -6.72 -7.29 -19.37
N PRO A 197 -5.90 -6.29 -19.00
CA PRO A 197 -5.74 -5.84 -17.62
C PRO A 197 -7.08 -5.51 -16.96
N LEU A 198 -7.28 -5.95 -15.71
CA LEU A 198 -8.54 -5.82 -14.98
C LEU A 198 -9.17 -4.42 -15.05
N PHE A 199 -8.37 -3.39 -14.74
CA PHE A 199 -8.81 -2.00 -14.79
C PHE A 199 -8.51 -1.38 -16.16
N SER A 200 -8.97 -1.98 -17.24
CA SER A 200 -8.88 -1.37 -18.57
C SER A 200 -10.12 -0.57 -18.92
N TYR A 201 -9.95 0.61 -19.54
CA TYR A 201 -11.06 1.48 -19.88
C TYR A 201 -11.05 1.87 -21.36
N LEU A 202 -12.24 2.13 -21.90
CA LEU A 202 -12.40 2.57 -23.29
C LEU A 202 -11.92 4.01 -23.45
N HIS A 203 -11.00 4.23 -24.39
CA HIS A 203 -10.51 5.54 -24.77
C HIS A 203 -10.39 5.64 -26.28
N LYS A 204 -11.20 6.52 -26.91
CA LYS A 204 -11.23 6.71 -28.37
C LYS A 204 -11.37 5.36 -29.12
N ASN A 205 -12.36 4.56 -28.71
CA ASN A 205 -12.64 3.21 -29.23
C ASN A 205 -11.51 2.17 -29.06
N SER A 206 -10.49 2.46 -28.25
CA SER A 206 -9.44 1.51 -27.89
C SER A 206 -9.45 1.23 -26.41
N LEU A 207 -9.41 -0.05 -26.03
CA LEU A 207 -9.28 -0.44 -24.62
C LEU A 207 -7.83 -0.20 -24.17
N ARG A 208 -7.64 0.51 -23.06
CA ARG A 208 -6.31 0.80 -22.50
C ARG A 208 -6.25 0.49 -21.02
N PRO A 209 -5.12 -0.05 -20.52
CA PRO A 209 -4.94 -0.26 -19.10
C PRO A 209 -4.92 1.08 -18.35
N LEU A 210 -5.60 1.13 -17.20
CA LEU A 210 -5.52 2.26 -16.28
C LEU A 210 -4.10 2.37 -15.75
N THR A 211 -3.47 3.51 -16.01
CA THR A 211 -2.12 3.78 -15.50
C THR A 211 -2.15 4.52 -14.18
N LYS A 212 -1.08 4.41 -13.39
CA LYS A 212 -0.90 5.16 -12.14
C LYS A 212 -1.04 6.66 -12.35
N SER A 213 -0.45 7.16 -13.45
CA SER A 213 -0.53 8.57 -13.81
C SER A 213 -1.96 8.99 -14.10
N ALA A 214 -2.68 8.22 -14.93
CA ALA A 214 -4.09 8.50 -15.24
C ALA A 214 -4.98 8.44 -14.00
N PHE A 215 -4.80 7.41 -13.17
CA PHE A 215 -5.51 7.23 -11.91
C PHE A 215 -5.31 8.40 -10.96
N LEU A 216 -4.06 8.73 -10.61
CA LEU A 216 -3.76 9.82 -9.69
C LEU A 216 -4.16 11.18 -10.27
N LYS A 217 -3.96 11.40 -11.57
CA LYS A 217 -4.40 12.63 -12.24
C LYS A 217 -5.91 12.79 -12.11
N ARG A 218 -6.70 11.73 -12.34
CA ARG A 218 -8.15 11.80 -12.24
C ARG A 218 -8.63 12.02 -10.80
N LEU A 219 -8.00 11.36 -9.82
CA LEU A 219 -8.28 11.61 -8.41
C LEU A 219 -7.96 13.05 -8.01
N HIS A 220 -6.82 13.61 -8.44
CA HIS A 220 -6.48 15.00 -8.16
C HIS A 220 -7.52 15.98 -8.73
N VAL A 221 -8.06 15.71 -9.93
CA VAL A 221 -9.18 16.50 -10.48
C VAL A 221 -10.40 16.42 -9.57
N ALA A 222 -10.76 15.25 -9.05
CA ALA A 222 -11.86 15.10 -8.10
C ALA A 222 -11.61 15.82 -6.76
N PHE A 223 -10.38 15.72 -6.21
CA PHE A 223 -9.99 16.46 -5.01
C PHE A 223 -10.09 17.97 -5.19
N SER A 224 -9.60 18.50 -6.31
CA SER A 224 -9.72 19.92 -6.63
C SER A 224 -11.18 20.36 -6.75
N ALA A 225 -12.03 19.55 -7.38
CA ALA A 225 -13.47 19.82 -7.49
C ALA A 225 -14.16 19.80 -6.11
N ALA A 226 -13.70 18.95 -5.19
CA ALA A 226 -14.16 18.87 -3.81
C ALA A 226 -13.57 19.95 -2.88
N GLN A 227 -12.65 20.78 -3.35
CA GLN A 227 -11.90 21.76 -2.55
C GLN A 227 -11.12 21.15 -1.37
N ILE A 228 -10.61 19.92 -1.54
CA ILE A 228 -9.79 19.20 -0.55
C ILE A 228 -8.36 19.07 -1.07
N GLU A 229 -7.37 19.18 -0.18
CA GLU A 229 -5.97 18.98 -0.54
C GLU A 229 -5.74 17.57 -1.12
N PRO A 230 -5.15 17.43 -2.32
CA PRO A 230 -4.94 16.13 -2.94
C PRO A 230 -4.06 15.21 -2.09
N LEU A 231 -4.56 13.99 -1.86
CA LEU A 231 -3.84 12.99 -1.10
C LEU A 231 -2.94 12.12 -1.98
N GLN A 232 -1.72 11.88 -1.51
CA GLN A 232 -0.79 10.95 -2.18
C GLN A 232 -1.38 9.54 -2.22
N GLY A 233 -1.16 8.80 -3.31
CA GLY A 233 -1.72 7.44 -3.46
C GLY A 233 -1.33 6.44 -2.35
N HIS A 234 -0.21 6.66 -1.66
CA HIS A 234 0.15 5.83 -0.49
C HIS A 234 -0.81 6.02 0.71
N GLY A 235 -1.52 7.15 0.75
CA GLY A 235 -2.59 7.41 1.71
C GLY A 235 -3.74 6.41 1.63
N ILE A 236 -3.97 5.78 0.47
CA ILE A 236 -5.02 4.76 0.30
C ILE A 236 -4.75 3.57 1.22
N ARG A 237 -3.49 3.09 1.26
CA ARG A 237 -3.10 1.96 2.13
C ARG A 237 -3.09 2.33 3.62
N ILE A 238 -2.66 3.55 3.95
CA ILE A 238 -2.76 4.07 5.32
C ILE A 238 -4.24 4.11 5.74
N GLY A 239 -5.11 4.55 4.83
CA GLY A 239 -6.56 4.58 4.99
C GLY A 239 -7.17 3.23 5.25
N SER A 240 -6.91 2.26 4.37
CA SER A 240 -7.34 0.86 4.52
C SER A 240 -6.92 0.27 5.87
N THR A 241 -5.65 0.47 6.25
CA THR A 241 -5.12 0.03 7.54
C THR A 241 -5.91 0.65 8.70
N LEU A 242 -6.12 1.96 8.65
CA LEU A 242 -6.85 2.68 9.67
C LEU A 242 -8.31 2.21 9.76
N GLU A 243 -8.98 2.02 8.63
CA GLU A 243 -10.37 1.57 8.55
C GLU A 243 -10.57 0.22 9.25
N TYR A 244 -9.75 -0.78 8.93
CA TYR A 244 -9.86 -2.09 9.58
C TYR A 244 -9.53 -2.05 11.08
N LEU A 245 -8.56 -1.24 11.50
CA LEU A 245 -8.27 -1.05 12.93
C LEU A 245 -9.42 -0.36 13.67
N LEU A 246 -10.08 0.61 13.04
CA LEU A 246 -11.27 1.28 13.61
C LEU A 246 -12.48 0.34 13.68
N ARG A 247 -12.56 -0.67 12.81
CA ARG A 247 -13.54 -1.77 12.90
C ARG A 247 -13.20 -2.81 13.95
N GLY A 248 -12.12 -2.61 14.72
CA GLY A 248 -11.70 -3.52 15.79
C GLY A 248 -10.96 -4.76 15.29
N VAL A 249 -10.53 -4.79 14.03
CA VAL A 249 -9.71 -5.90 13.52
C VAL A 249 -8.34 -5.87 14.23
N PRO A 250 -7.88 -6.99 14.82
CA PRO A 250 -6.62 -7.05 15.56
C PRO A 250 -5.39 -6.69 14.72
N PHE A 251 -4.34 -6.19 15.37
CA PHE A 251 -3.12 -5.74 14.69
C PHE A 251 -2.43 -6.85 13.89
N ASP A 252 -2.37 -8.08 14.40
CA ASP A 252 -1.80 -9.25 13.74
C ASP A 252 -2.65 -9.70 12.53
N VAL A 253 -3.97 -9.59 12.64
CA VAL A 253 -4.89 -9.84 11.53
C VAL A 253 -4.71 -8.76 10.45
N VAL A 254 -4.66 -7.47 10.81
CA VAL A 254 -4.38 -6.38 9.86
C VAL A 254 -2.96 -6.49 9.27
N LYS A 255 -1.98 -6.93 10.07
CA LYS A 255 -0.60 -7.21 9.61
C LYS A 255 -0.58 -8.34 8.58
N SER A 256 -1.32 -9.41 8.86
CA SER A 256 -1.56 -10.50 7.91
C SER A 256 -2.33 -9.95 6.69
N MET A 257 -3.22 -8.97 6.88
CA MET A 257 -3.96 -8.30 5.81
C MET A 257 -3.02 -7.65 4.82
N GLY A 258 -2.23 -6.67 5.23
CA GLY A 258 -1.28 -6.07 4.29
C GLY A 258 -0.05 -6.92 4.00
N ARG A 259 0.00 -8.21 4.40
CA ARG A 259 1.10 -9.15 4.13
C ARG A 259 2.45 -8.64 4.64
N TRP A 260 2.43 -7.98 5.78
CA TRP A 260 3.65 -7.50 6.40
C TRP A 260 4.36 -8.64 7.12
N ALA A 261 5.46 -9.11 6.53
CA ALA A 261 6.34 -10.09 7.19
C ALA A 261 7.11 -9.47 8.39
N SER A 262 7.26 -8.15 8.43
CA SER A 262 8.01 -7.41 9.45
C SER A 262 7.17 -6.33 10.14
N GLU A 263 7.74 -5.69 11.16
CA GLU A 263 7.14 -4.55 11.89
C GLU A 263 7.00 -3.25 11.08
N SER A 264 7.26 -3.30 9.77
CA SER A 264 7.05 -2.16 8.85
C SER A 264 5.59 -1.68 8.78
N PHE A 265 4.64 -2.49 9.28
CA PHE A 265 3.24 -2.10 9.49
C PHE A 265 3.07 -0.84 10.36
N THR A 266 3.91 -0.67 11.38
CA THR A 266 3.81 0.43 12.35
C THR A 266 3.85 1.82 11.71
N VAL A 267 4.52 1.96 10.55
CA VAL A 267 4.60 3.23 9.80
C VAL A 267 3.24 3.68 9.25
N TYR A 268 2.29 2.75 9.08
CA TYR A 268 0.94 3.00 8.58
C TYR A 268 -0.04 3.42 9.68
N LEU A 269 0.31 3.27 10.96
CA LEU A 269 -0.58 3.61 12.05
C LEU A 269 -0.85 5.11 12.12
N ARG A 270 -2.13 5.48 12.18
CA ARG A 270 -2.64 6.84 12.34
C ARG A 270 -3.73 6.82 13.40
N LYS A 271 -4.01 7.98 14.00
CA LYS A 271 -5.07 8.13 15.03
C LYS A 271 -5.00 7.10 16.17
N HIS A 272 -3.80 6.84 16.71
CA HIS A 272 -3.56 5.87 17.78
C HIS A 272 -4.55 5.98 18.95
N ALA A 273 -4.85 7.20 19.41
CA ALA A 273 -5.81 7.42 20.48
C ALA A 273 -7.22 6.87 20.14
N GLN A 274 -7.67 7.00 18.89
CA GLN A 274 -8.97 6.48 18.46
C GLN A 274 -8.95 4.95 18.36
N ILE A 275 -7.87 4.37 17.84
CA ILE A 275 -7.70 2.91 17.78
C ILE A 275 -7.69 2.30 19.19
N MET A 276 -7.06 3.00 20.15
CA MET A 276 -6.95 2.54 21.54
C MET A 276 -8.18 2.86 22.39
N ALA A 277 -9.04 3.79 21.96
CA ALA A 277 -10.16 4.28 22.76
C ALA A 277 -11.08 3.16 23.30
N PRO A 278 -11.47 2.12 22.53
CA PRO A 278 -12.30 1.02 23.05
C PRO A 278 -11.64 0.27 24.21
N TYR A 279 -10.31 0.18 24.23
CA TYR A 279 -9.53 -0.54 25.24
C TYR A 279 -9.33 0.26 26.53
N MET A 280 -9.47 1.58 26.45
CA MET A 280 -9.22 2.51 27.55
C MET A 280 -10.51 2.90 28.31
N GLN A 281 -11.67 2.36 27.91
CA GLN A 281 -12.93 2.64 28.60
C GLN A 281 -12.99 1.97 29.96
N ALA A 282 -13.61 2.65 30.93
CA ALA A 282 -13.79 2.12 32.29
C ALA A 282 -14.90 1.06 32.39
N ASP A 283 -15.78 0.96 31.38
CA ASP A 283 -16.92 0.03 31.37
C ASP A 283 -16.47 -1.40 31.09
N SER A 284 -16.55 -2.26 32.11
CA SER A 284 -16.12 -3.66 32.02
C SER A 284 -17.01 -4.51 31.11
N ALA A 285 -18.28 -4.15 30.89
CA ALA A 285 -19.19 -4.92 30.04
C ALA A 285 -18.89 -4.70 28.56
N LEU A 286 -18.64 -3.44 28.18
CA LEU A 286 -18.16 -3.07 26.84
C LEU A 286 -16.78 -3.67 26.57
N GLN A 287 -15.86 -3.61 27.55
CA GLN A 287 -14.55 -4.26 27.44
C GLN A 287 -14.65 -5.77 27.29
N ALA A 288 -15.46 -6.46 28.10
CA ALA A 288 -15.59 -7.91 28.05
C ALA A 288 -16.17 -8.40 26.71
N ALA A 289 -17.23 -7.74 26.21
CA ALA A 289 -17.82 -8.05 24.91
C ALA A 289 -16.83 -7.79 23.76
N PHE A 290 -16.05 -6.71 23.85
CA PHE A 290 -15.04 -6.37 22.85
C PHE A 290 -13.85 -7.34 22.88
N PHE A 291 -13.28 -7.62 24.04
CA PHE A 291 -12.14 -8.55 24.19
C PHE A 291 -12.50 -9.96 23.77
N HIS A 292 -13.68 -10.47 24.15
CA HIS A 292 -14.13 -11.80 23.74
C HIS A 292 -14.19 -11.94 22.21
N ARG A 293 -14.49 -10.86 21.49
CA ARG A 293 -14.63 -10.89 20.02
C ARG A 293 -13.33 -10.58 19.28
N THR A 294 -12.44 -9.76 19.85
CA THR A 294 -11.27 -9.24 19.13
C THR A 294 -9.95 -9.84 19.61
N MET A 295 -9.85 -10.29 20.85
CA MET A 295 -8.64 -10.91 21.36
C MET A 295 -8.95 -12.34 21.77
N PRO A 296 -8.58 -13.36 20.95
CA PRO A 296 -8.72 -14.74 21.40
C PRO A 296 -7.96 -14.91 22.71
N PRO A 297 -8.47 -15.72 23.65
CA PRO A 297 -7.79 -15.96 24.92
C PRO A 297 -6.36 -16.43 24.65
N VAL A 298 -5.41 -15.86 25.37
CA VAL A 298 -4.00 -16.28 25.32
C VAL A 298 -3.98 -17.76 25.66
N ARG A 299 -3.54 -18.59 24.70
CA ARG A 299 -3.34 -20.03 24.90
C ARG A 299 -2.06 -20.29 25.68
#